data_AF-A0A850BPE3-F1
#
_entry.id   AF-A0A850BPE3-F1
#
_cell.length_a   1.000
_cell.length_b   1.000
_cell.length_c   1.000
_cell.angle_alpha   90.00
_cell.angle_beta   90.00
_cell.angle_gamma   90.00
#
_symmetry.space_group_name_H-M   'P 1'
#
loop_
_entity.id
_entity.type
_entity.pdbx_description
1 polymer ?
#
loop_
_entity_poly.entity_id
_entity_poly.type
_entity_poly.pdbx_seq_one_letter_code
_entity_poly.pdbx_strand_id
1 'polypeptide(L)'
;MSSPRDDFPESTAISARSPRMPPPSPLSEDVRSRLSRVVGAPKAQSLIQETLRKAGIPDIVTPQDMFVIASLLEANGGAIAVVASALKMRALLRGATPG
;
A
#
# COMPACT_ATOMS: atom_id res chain seq x y z
N MET A 1 -5.74 -57.02 -32.00
CA MET A 1 -4.89 -56.65 -30.85
C MET A 1 -3.89 -55.63 -31.37
N SER A 2 -3.82 -54.36 -30.98
CA SER A 2 -4.56 -53.56 -30.01
C SER A 2 -4.37 -52.09 -30.42
N SER A 3 -5.44 -51.29 -30.46
CA SER A 3 -5.34 -49.84 -30.53
C SER A 3 -5.06 -49.30 -29.13
N PRO A 4 -4.12 -48.36 -28.93
CA PRO A 4 -4.08 -47.56 -27.71
C PRO A 4 -4.93 -46.30 -27.91
N ARG A 5 -6.05 -46.24 -27.20
CA ARG A 5 -6.66 -44.99 -26.74
C ARG A 5 -5.97 -44.63 -25.42
N ASP A 6 -5.52 -43.39 -25.29
CA ASP A 6 -5.37 -42.59 -24.06
C ASP A 6 -4.79 -41.25 -24.56
N ASP A 7 -5.61 -40.26 -24.93
CA ASP A 7 -6.40 -39.40 -24.05
C ASP A 7 -5.57 -38.84 -22.89
N PHE A 8 -4.78 -37.82 -23.19
CA PHE A 8 -4.44 -36.79 -22.21
C PHE A 8 -4.61 -35.43 -22.92
N PRO A 9 -5.69 -34.67 -22.65
CA PRO A 9 -5.63 -33.26 -22.93
C PRO A 9 -4.53 -32.69 -22.05
N GLU A 10 -3.49 -32.14 -22.68
CA GLU A 10 -2.44 -31.35 -22.03
C GLU A 10 -3.16 -30.25 -21.25
N SER A 11 -3.30 -30.49 -19.94
CA SER A 11 -3.96 -29.62 -18.99
C SER A 11 -3.12 -28.35 -18.96
N THR A 12 -3.49 -27.43 -19.84
CA THR A 12 -2.95 -26.09 -19.93
C THR A 12 -3.08 -25.53 -18.52
N ALA A 13 -1.98 -25.52 -17.78
CA ALA A 13 -1.89 -24.86 -16.51
C ALA A 13 -2.17 -23.40 -16.81
N ILE A 14 -3.43 -23.00 -16.63
CA ILE A 14 -3.90 -21.64 -16.78
C ILE A 14 -3.07 -20.86 -15.76
N SER A 15 -2.07 -20.19 -16.31
CA SER A 15 -1.20 -19.25 -15.61
C SER A 15 -2.14 -18.31 -14.88
N ALA A 16 -2.31 -18.54 -13.58
CA ALA A 16 -2.95 -17.61 -12.68
C ALA A 16 -2.04 -16.39 -12.61
N ARG A 17 -2.13 -15.55 -13.64
CA ARG A 17 -1.74 -14.15 -13.57
C ARG A 17 -2.73 -13.51 -12.61
N SER A 18 -2.54 -13.76 -11.31
CA SER A 18 -2.97 -12.81 -10.30
C SER A 18 -2.51 -11.44 -10.81
N PRO A 19 -3.39 -10.43 -10.89
CA PRO A 19 -2.97 -9.09 -11.26
C PRO A 19 -1.85 -8.76 -10.29
N ARG A 20 -0.61 -8.72 -10.79
CA ARG A 20 0.56 -8.40 -9.99
C ARG A 20 0.38 -6.94 -9.64
N MET A 21 -0.32 -6.66 -8.53
CA MET A 21 -0.30 -5.35 -7.93
C MET A 21 1.18 -4.98 -7.80
N PRO A 22 1.59 -3.80 -8.29
CA PRO A 22 2.96 -3.39 -8.14
C PRO A 22 3.34 -3.49 -6.66
N PRO A 23 4.54 -3.99 -6.34
CA PRO A 23 4.98 -4.02 -4.94
C PRO A 23 4.86 -2.62 -4.35
N PRO A 24 4.42 -2.49 -3.09
CA PRO A 24 4.30 -1.19 -2.46
C PRO A 24 5.67 -0.51 -2.49
N SER A 25 5.68 0.79 -2.78
CA SER A 25 6.90 1.58 -2.73
C SER A 25 7.53 1.54 -1.33
N PRO A 26 8.85 1.77 -1.20
CA PRO A 26 9.52 1.77 0.09
C PRO A 26 8.97 2.83 1.06
N LEU A 27 8.43 3.94 0.53
CA LEU A 27 7.75 4.95 1.33
C LEU A 27 6.38 4.46 1.82
N SER A 28 5.60 3.79 0.96
CA SER A 28 4.34 3.15 1.34
C SER A 28 4.55 2.10 2.45
N GLU A 29 5.61 1.29 2.34
CA GLU A 29 5.99 0.34 3.40
C GLU A 29 6.41 1.02 4.72
N ASP A 30 7.17 2.12 4.66
CA ASP A 30 7.57 2.88 5.86
C ASP A 30 6.35 3.44 6.60
N VAL A 31 5.42 4.06 5.85
CA VAL A 31 4.16 4.59 6.38
C VAL A 31 3.35 3.46 7.02
N ARG A 32 3.21 2.32 6.32
CA ARG A 32 2.51 1.12 6.83
C ARG A 32 3.13 0.57 8.10
N SER A 33 4.45 0.44 8.14
CA SER A 33 5.19 -0.08 9.28
C SER A 33 5.04 0.81 10.52
N ARG A 34 5.03 2.14 10.33
CA ARG A 34 4.86 3.08 11.44
C ARG A 34 3.43 3.07 12.00
N LEU A 35 2.44 3.05 11.13
CA LEU A 35 1.04 2.96 11.55
C LEU A 35 0.74 1.61 12.21
N SER A 36 1.25 0.51 11.68
CA SER A 36 0.99 -0.83 12.23
C SER A 36 1.49 -0.99 13.66
N ARG A 37 2.56 -0.30 14.06
CA ARG A 37 3.07 -0.27 15.44
C ARG A 37 2.13 0.40 16.43
N VAL A 38 1.22 1.27 15.95
CA VAL A 38 0.33 2.05 16.82
C VAL A 38 -1.08 1.48 16.83
N VAL A 39 -1.60 1.06 15.67
CA VAL A 39 -2.99 0.61 15.54
C VAL A 39 -3.13 -0.87 15.18
N GLY A 40 -2.02 -1.59 15.00
CA GLY A 40 -2.00 -2.96 14.50
C GLY A 40 -1.99 -3.03 12.97
N ALA A 41 -1.38 -4.09 12.42
CA ALA A 41 -1.26 -4.32 10.98
C ALA A 41 -2.58 -4.27 10.19
N PRO A 42 -3.68 -4.95 10.60
CA PRO A 42 -4.91 -4.95 9.80
C PRO A 42 -5.55 -3.56 9.74
N LYS A 43 -5.59 -2.83 10.87
CA LYS A 43 -6.15 -1.48 10.93
C LYS A 43 -5.29 -0.48 10.16
N ALA A 44 -3.97 -0.58 10.24
CA ALA A 44 -3.06 0.25 9.47
C ALA A 44 -3.26 0.07 7.96
N GLN A 45 -3.41 -1.17 7.49
CA GLN A 45 -3.67 -1.46 6.09
C GLN A 45 -4.99 -0.84 5.61
N SER A 46 -6.08 -1.02 6.36
CA SER A 46 -7.37 -0.42 6.02
C SER A 46 -7.32 1.12 5.99
N LEU A 47 -6.69 1.74 6.99
CA LEU A 47 -6.52 3.19 7.06
C LEU A 47 -5.73 3.73 5.88
N ILE A 48 -4.63 3.08 5.50
CA ILE A 48 -3.80 3.51 4.36
C ILE A 48 -4.57 3.37 3.06
N GLN A 49 -5.26 2.25 2.83
CA GLN A 49 -6.04 2.06 1.61
C GLN A 49 -7.19 3.07 1.50
N GLU A 50 -7.88 3.35 2.60
CA GLU A 50 -8.91 4.39 2.63
C GLU A 50 -8.33 5.78 2.37
N THR A 51 -7.18 6.09 2.96
CA THR A 51 -6.53 7.39 2.82
C THR A 51 -5.99 7.60 1.40
N LEU A 52 -5.36 6.59 0.81
CA LEU A 52 -4.93 6.57 -0.59
C LEU A 52 -6.11 6.81 -1.53
N ARG A 53 -7.23 6.12 -1.29
CA ARG A 53 -8.47 6.34 -2.06
C ARG A 53 -9.01 7.76 -1.91
N LYS A 54 -9.03 8.32 -0.70
CA LYS A 54 -9.46 9.71 -0.43
C LYS A 54 -8.56 10.73 -1.13
N ALA A 55 -7.25 10.46 -1.21
CA ALA A 55 -6.29 11.32 -1.89
C ALA A 55 -6.31 11.18 -3.42
N GLY A 56 -6.97 10.14 -3.97
CA GLY A 56 -6.86 9.79 -5.38
C GLY A 56 -5.46 9.28 -5.78
N ILE A 57 -4.67 8.83 -4.81
CA ILE A 57 -3.29 8.39 -5.00
C ILE A 57 -3.25 6.85 -5.02
N PRO A 58 -2.65 6.21 -6.03
CA PRO A 58 -2.59 4.75 -6.11
C PRO A 58 -1.56 4.14 -5.14
N ASP A 59 -0.44 4.82 -4.87
CA ASP A 59 0.58 4.42 -3.91
C ASP A 59 1.46 5.62 -3.48
N ILE A 60 2.17 5.53 -2.37
CA ILE A 60 2.98 6.63 -1.80
C ILE A 60 4.38 6.65 -2.43
N VAL A 61 4.55 7.17 -3.64
CA VAL A 61 5.82 7.05 -4.37
C VAL A 61 6.78 8.22 -4.09
N THR A 62 6.24 9.40 -3.80
CA THR A 62 7.01 10.64 -3.62
C THR A 62 6.94 11.17 -2.18
N PRO A 63 7.88 12.03 -1.77
CA PRO A 63 7.76 12.78 -0.52
C PRO A 63 6.46 13.59 -0.44
N GLN A 64 5.98 14.13 -1.57
CA GLN A 64 4.74 14.90 -1.59
C GLN A 64 3.52 14.01 -1.32
N ASP A 65 3.47 12.81 -1.91
CA ASP A 65 2.41 11.83 -1.61
C ASP A 65 2.40 11.50 -0.12
N MET A 66 3.58 11.28 0.46
CA MET A 66 3.71 11.01 1.89
C MET A 66 3.19 12.18 2.74
N PHE A 67 3.44 13.43 2.34
CA PHE A 67 2.91 14.61 3.01
C PHE A 67 1.38 14.68 2.93
N VAL A 68 0.81 14.44 1.76
CA VAL A 68 -0.65 14.44 1.53
C VAL A 68 -1.32 13.36 2.37
N ILE A 69 -0.81 12.13 2.30
CA ILE A 69 -1.35 11.00 3.06
C ILE A 69 -1.22 11.24 4.57
N ALA A 70 -0.10 11.75 5.03
CA ALA A 70 0.08 12.07 6.44
C ALA A 70 -0.90 13.17 6.90
N SER A 71 -1.14 14.20 6.09
CA SER A 71 -2.11 15.25 6.41
C SER A 71 -3.54 14.71 6.51
N LEU A 72 -3.92 13.76 5.66
CA LEU A 72 -5.24 13.11 5.75
C LEU A 72 -5.33 12.15 6.94
N LEU A 73 -4.25 11.45 7.29
CA LEU A 73 -4.20 10.58 8.47
C LEU A 73 -4.35 11.39 9.76
N GLU A 74 -3.83 12.62 9.80
CA GLU A 74 -3.90 13.52 10.96
C GLU A 74 -5.34 13.77 11.42
N ALA A 75 -6.30 13.78 10.49
CA ALA A 75 -7.73 13.94 10.79
C ALA A 75 -8.33 12.81 11.65
N ASN A 76 -7.65 11.66 11.77
CA ASN A 76 -8.10 10.56 12.64
C ASN A 76 -7.83 10.83 14.13
N GLY A 77 -6.97 11.80 14.46
CA GLY A 77 -6.66 12.17 15.84
C GLY A 77 -5.84 11.14 16.62
N GLY A 78 -5.66 11.39 17.91
CA GLY A 78 -5.00 10.49 18.86
C GLY A 78 -3.60 10.06 18.42
N ALA A 79 -3.28 8.79 18.62
CA ALA A 79 -1.96 8.25 18.29
C ALA A 79 -1.68 8.21 16.77
N ILE A 80 -2.72 8.19 15.93
CA ILE A 80 -2.57 8.27 14.47
C ILE A 80 -2.06 9.66 14.07
N ALA A 81 -2.60 10.72 14.68
CA ALA A 81 -2.15 12.09 14.44
C ALA A 81 -0.65 12.27 14.78
N VAL A 82 -0.17 11.66 15.86
CA VAL A 82 1.26 11.72 16.22
C VAL A 82 2.15 11.09 15.14
N VAL A 83 1.77 9.92 14.62
CA VAL A 83 2.48 9.26 13.52
C VAL A 83 2.41 10.10 12.25
N ALA A 84 1.24 10.66 11.95
CA ALA A 84 1.04 11.55 10.82
C ALA A 84 1.95 12.79 10.90
N SER A 85 2.04 13.47 12.04
CA SER A 85 2.93 14.62 12.19
C SER A 85 4.41 14.24 11.98
N ALA A 86 4.83 13.08 12.48
CA ALA A 86 6.18 12.57 12.23
C ALA A 86 6.44 12.27 10.74
N LEU A 87 5.45 11.70 10.04
CA LEU A 87 5.52 11.45 8.60
C LEU A 87 5.56 12.75 7.78
N LYS A 88 4.78 13.77 8.16
CA LYS A 88 4.82 15.12 7.55
C LYS A 88 6.22 15.72 7.68
N MET A 89 6.79 15.73 8.90
CA MET A 89 8.16 16.22 9.08
C MET A 89 9.16 15.48 8.19
N ARG A 90 9.06 14.14 8.10
CA ARG A 90 9.93 13.34 7.24
C ARG A 90 9.74 13.65 5.77
N ALA A 91 8.52 13.96 5.34
CA ALA A 91 8.22 14.35 3.97
C ALA A 91 8.86 15.69 3.63
N LEU A 92 8.72 16.68 4.51
CA LEU A 92 9.33 18.00 4.38
C LEU A 92 10.86 17.90 4.31
N LEU A 93 11.47 17.09 5.20
CA LEU A 93 12.91 16.82 5.19
C LEU A 93 13.40 16.13 3.91
N ARG A 94 12.49 15.48 3.16
CA ARG A 94 12.77 14.85 1.86
C ARG A 94 12.40 15.75 0.67
N GLY A 95 12.02 17.01 0.91
CA GLY A 95 11.72 18.00 -0.14
C GLY A 95 10.25 18.14 -0.49
N ALA A 96 9.32 17.57 0.30
CA ALA A 96 7.91 17.93 0.17
C ALA A 96 7.71 19.40 0.54
N THR A 97 6.78 20.08 -0.14
CA THR A 97 6.48 21.49 0.13
C THR A 97 5.08 21.59 0.73
N PRO A 98 4.89 22.29 1.86
CA PRO A 98 3.55 22.58 2.36
C PRO A 98 2.92 23.59 1.41
N GLY A 99 1.94 23.12 0.65
CA GLY A 99 1.11 23.97 -0.24
C GLY A 99 0.04 24.70 0.53
#